data_AF-A0A1C5LLA9-F1
#
_entry.id   AF-A0A1C5LLA9-F1
#
_cell.length_a   1.000
_cell.length_b   1.000
_cell.length_c   1.000
_cell.angle_alpha   90.00
_cell.angle_beta   90.00
_cell.angle_gamma   90.00
#
_symmetry.space_group_name_H-M   'P 1'
#
loop_
_entity.id
_entity.type
_entity.pdbx_description
1 polymer ?
#
loop_
_entity_poly.entity_id
_entity_poly.type
_entity_poly.pdbx_seq_one_letter_code
_entity_poly.pdbx_strand_id
1 'polypeptide(L)'
;MIFRVDKRKYQVGDTIMPKTSFEETMQDEKKEMEDLLNRSRPENVPERKQCLFLFQDLICALRFYSKYGGIIYGVSVKEPPYFRGDMNKLDNILDIFRFSDDNDLRLAAVNEYWKAGTHTFNPSYEILASSACVEKILSEDISLYKVRDEIRTNGGSVEHTLTYKLLLEKV
;
A
#
# COMPACT_ATOMS: atom_id res chain seq x y z
N MET A 1 0.84 -1.02 -15.33
CA MET A 1 0.04 -1.98 -14.53
C MET A 1 0.20 -1.59 -13.07
N ILE A 2 -0.84 -1.73 -12.25
CA ILE A 2 -0.78 -1.51 -10.80
C ILE A 2 -0.97 -2.84 -10.09
N PHE A 3 -0.65 -2.91 -8.80
CA PHE A 3 -0.54 -4.18 -8.09
C PHE A 3 -1.41 -4.21 -6.85
N ARG A 4 -1.97 -5.38 -6.55
CA ARG A 4 -2.67 -5.64 -5.28
C ARG A 4 -2.04 -6.85 -4.61
N VAL A 5 -1.83 -6.76 -3.29
CA VAL A 5 -1.56 -7.94 -2.47
C VAL A 5 -2.80 -8.23 -1.64
N ASP A 6 -3.38 -9.42 -1.79
CA ASP A 6 -4.59 -9.81 -1.07
C ASP A 6 -4.52 -11.26 -0.60
N LYS A 7 -5.14 -11.56 0.55
CA LYS A 7 -5.23 -12.93 1.08
C LYS A 7 -6.39 -13.70 0.46
N ARG A 8 -7.39 -12.99 -0.08
CA ARG A 8 -8.51 -13.58 -0.81
C ARG A 8 -8.00 -14.09 -2.17
N LYS A 9 -8.56 -15.22 -2.61
CA LYS A 9 -8.29 -15.81 -3.92
C LYS A 9 -9.22 -15.20 -4.96
N TYR A 10 -8.64 -14.76 -6.07
CA TYR A 10 -9.33 -14.20 -7.22
C TYR A 10 -8.84 -14.87 -8.49
N GLN A 11 -9.69 -14.87 -9.52
CA GLN A 11 -9.36 -15.26 -10.88
C GLN A 11 -9.18 -14.03 -11.76
N VAL A 12 -8.53 -14.21 -12.92
CA VAL A 12 -8.45 -13.16 -13.94
C VAL A 12 -9.87 -12.79 -14.40
N GLY A 13 -10.15 -11.48 -14.46
CA GLY A 13 -11.48 -10.93 -14.73
C GLY A 13 -12.30 -10.59 -13.48
N ASP A 14 -11.91 -11.09 -12.30
CA ASP A 14 -12.62 -10.77 -11.06
C ASP A 14 -12.46 -9.29 -10.69
N THR A 15 -13.51 -8.72 -10.10
CA THR A 15 -13.46 -7.38 -9.50
C THR A 15 -13.19 -7.48 -8.01
N ILE A 16 -12.09 -6.87 -7.58
CA ILE A 16 -11.72 -6.73 -6.18
C ILE A 16 -12.42 -5.49 -5.61
N MET A 17 -13.28 -5.72 -4.62
CA MET A 17 -13.90 -4.66 -3.83
C MET A 17 -13.11 -4.38 -2.53
N PRO A 18 -13.17 -3.14 -2.01
CA PRO A 18 -12.66 -2.79 -0.69
C PRO A 18 -13.26 -3.71 0.35
N LYS A 19 -12.40 -4.34 1.15
CA LYS A 19 -12.80 -5.10 2.33
C LYS A 19 -11.62 -5.08 3.28
N THR A 20 -11.45 -3.96 3.96
CA THR A 20 -10.37 -3.81 4.92
C THR A 20 -10.88 -4.00 6.33
N SER A 21 -10.29 -4.95 7.05
CA SER A 21 -10.42 -5.09 8.51
C SER A 21 -9.20 -4.47 9.22
N PHE A 22 -8.42 -3.62 8.56
CA PHE A 22 -7.13 -3.16 9.11
C PHE A 22 -7.35 -2.28 10.36
N GLU A 23 -8.37 -1.41 10.34
CA GLU A 23 -8.71 -0.53 11.46
C GLU A 23 -9.17 -1.30 12.70
N GLU A 24 -9.79 -2.48 12.54
CA GLU A 24 -10.28 -3.31 13.65
C GLU A 24 -9.15 -3.79 14.58
N THR A 25 -7.92 -3.81 14.06
CA THR A 25 -6.72 -4.23 14.79
C THR A 25 -5.80 -3.08 15.18
N MET A 26 -6.16 -1.83 14.81
CA MET A 26 -5.35 -0.66 15.14
C MET A 26 -5.61 -0.21 16.58
N GLN A 27 -4.51 0.01 17.31
CA GLN A 27 -4.50 0.52 18.67
C GLN A 27 -3.59 1.76 18.74
N ASP A 28 -3.78 2.54 19.80
CA ASP A 28 -2.90 3.64 20.22
C ASP A 28 -2.65 4.67 19.10
N GLU A 29 -1.40 5.05 18.87
CA GLU A 29 -0.99 6.14 18.00
C GLU A 29 -1.40 5.93 16.54
N LYS A 30 -1.47 4.67 16.09
CA LYS A 30 -1.92 4.35 14.73
C LYS A 30 -3.38 4.69 14.50
N LYS A 31 -4.21 4.46 15.52
CA LYS A 31 -5.63 4.78 15.44
C LYS A 31 -5.84 6.29 15.43
N GLU A 32 -5.13 7.03 16.30
CA GLU A 32 -5.19 8.49 16.31
C GLU A 32 -4.73 9.09 14.97
N MET A 33 -3.66 8.54 14.38
CA MET A 33 -3.17 8.94 13.08
C MET A 33 -4.22 8.72 11.98
N GLU A 34 -4.81 7.52 11.89
CA GLU A 34 -5.83 7.23 10.87
C GLU A 34 -7.11 8.03 11.07
N ASP A 35 -7.52 8.30 12.32
CA ASP A 35 -8.64 9.18 12.62
C ASP A 35 -8.36 10.61 12.11
N LEU A 36 -7.13 11.13 12.31
CA LEU A 36 -6.76 12.46 11.81
C LEU A 36 -6.65 12.50 10.28
N LEU A 37 -6.08 11.46 9.66
CA LEU A 37 -6.05 11.29 8.20
C LEU A 37 -7.46 11.32 7.61
N ASN A 38 -8.40 10.59 8.20
CA ASN A 38 -9.79 10.55 7.73
C ASN A 38 -10.53 11.87 7.93
N ARG A 39 -10.26 12.62 9.01
CA ARG A 39 -10.90 13.93 9.27
C ARG A 39 -10.40 15.04 8.35
N SER A 40 -9.13 14.98 7.95
CA SER A 40 -8.44 16.02 7.15
C SER A 40 -8.40 15.72 5.66
N ARG A 41 -8.90 14.56 5.24
CA ARG A 41 -8.89 14.14 3.83
C ARG A 41 -9.67 15.12 2.95
N PRO A 42 -9.32 15.23 1.65
CA PRO A 42 -10.12 15.98 0.68
C PRO A 42 -11.56 15.46 0.59
N GLU A 43 -12.52 16.35 0.29
CA GLU A 43 -13.95 16.03 0.27
C GLU A 43 -14.31 14.90 -0.70
N ASN A 44 -13.59 14.79 -1.82
CA ASN A 44 -13.81 13.81 -2.88
C ASN A 44 -13.13 12.45 -2.63
N VAL A 45 -12.38 12.31 -1.53
CA VAL A 45 -11.72 11.07 -1.14
C VAL A 45 -12.56 10.41 -0.04
N PRO A 46 -13.04 9.16 -0.23
CA PRO A 46 -13.73 8.42 0.82
C PRO A 46 -12.83 8.18 2.04
N GLU A 47 -13.42 7.72 3.15
CA GLU A 47 -12.59 7.24 4.26
C GLU A 47 -11.65 6.12 3.76
N ARG A 48 -10.43 6.09 4.31
CA ARG A 48 -9.39 5.17 3.86
C ARG A 48 -9.83 3.70 3.94
N LYS A 49 -10.60 3.30 4.97
CA LYS A 49 -11.21 1.96 5.07
C LYS A 49 -12.21 1.59 3.98
N GLN A 50 -12.79 2.58 3.32
CA GLN A 50 -13.73 2.38 2.21
C GLN A 50 -12.99 2.28 0.87
N CYS A 51 -11.67 2.53 0.85
CA CYS A 51 -10.85 2.46 -0.34
C CYS A 51 -10.20 1.07 -0.49
N LEU A 52 -9.99 0.68 -1.74
CA LEU A 52 -9.07 -0.39 -2.10
C LEU A 52 -7.65 0.19 -2.19
N PHE A 53 -6.73 -0.40 -1.44
CA PHE A 53 -5.32 -0.03 -1.45
C PHE A 53 -4.56 -0.82 -2.52
N LEU A 54 -3.95 -0.10 -3.44
CA LEU A 54 -3.17 -0.64 -4.56
C LEU A 54 -1.75 -0.07 -4.50
N PHE A 55 -0.77 -0.84 -4.96
CA PHE A 55 0.61 -0.40 -5.11
C PHE A 55 0.86 0.03 -6.55
N GLN A 56 1.53 1.15 -6.72
CA GLN A 56 1.93 1.57 -8.06
C GLN A 56 2.99 0.63 -8.65
N ASP A 57 3.95 0.20 -7.83
CA ASP A 57 5.13 -0.51 -8.27
C ASP A 57 5.21 -1.92 -7.66
N LEU A 58 5.69 -2.87 -8.48
CA LEU A 58 5.83 -4.27 -8.07
C LEU A 58 6.79 -4.42 -6.88
N ILE A 59 7.82 -3.58 -6.79
CA ILE A 59 8.76 -3.56 -5.67
C ILE A 59 8.01 -3.34 -4.36
N CYS A 60 7.12 -2.33 -4.30
CA CYS A 60 6.33 -2.01 -3.11
C CYS A 60 5.36 -3.15 -2.77
N ALA A 61 4.69 -3.72 -3.78
CA ALA A 61 3.84 -4.90 -3.59
C ALA A 61 4.61 -6.10 -3.03
N LEU A 62 5.82 -6.38 -3.54
CA LEU A 62 6.64 -7.50 -3.09
C LEU A 62 7.20 -7.27 -1.67
N ARG A 63 7.55 -6.02 -1.31
CA ARG A 63 7.89 -5.65 0.08
C ARG A 63 6.71 -5.84 1.02
N PHE A 64 5.50 -5.48 0.61
CA PHE A 64 4.30 -5.70 1.41
C PHE A 64 4.00 -7.20 1.57
N TYR A 65 4.06 -7.94 0.46
CA TYR A 65 3.90 -9.40 0.44
C TYR A 65 4.90 -10.07 1.38
N SER A 66 6.18 -9.66 1.38
CA SER A 66 7.19 -10.27 2.26
C SER A 66 6.86 -10.08 3.74
N LYS A 67 6.16 -9.02 4.13
CA LYS A 67 5.72 -8.80 5.51
C LYS A 67 4.46 -9.59 5.85
N TYR A 68 3.44 -9.56 5.00
CA TYR A 68 2.08 -9.99 5.36
C TYR A 68 1.56 -11.25 4.64
N GLY A 69 2.27 -11.72 3.61
CA GLY A 69 1.83 -12.79 2.72
C GLY A 69 0.63 -12.40 1.85
N GLY A 70 0.01 -13.40 1.22
CA GLY A 70 -1.13 -13.23 0.32
C GLY A 70 -0.80 -13.69 -1.11
N ILE A 71 -1.47 -13.10 -2.08
CA ILE A 71 -1.24 -13.31 -3.51
C ILE A 71 -1.06 -11.92 -4.15
N ILE A 72 -0.03 -11.78 -4.98
CA ILE A 72 0.23 -10.58 -5.76
C ILE A 72 -0.55 -10.70 -7.07
N TYR A 73 -1.39 -9.72 -7.32
CA TYR A 73 -2.18 -9.57 -8.54
C TYR A 73 -1.70 -8.34 -9.31
N GLY A 74 -1.59 -8.47 -10.63
CA GLY A 74 -1.60 -7.32 -11.55
C GLY A 74 -3.03 -6.93 -11.83
N VAL A 75 -3.38 -5.67 -11.61
CA VAL A 75 -4.76 -5.19 -11.69
C VAL A 75 -4.87 -3.91 -12.52
N SER A 76 -6.08 -3.64 -12.99
CA SER A 76 -6.47 -2.39 -13.64
C SER A 76 -7.58 -1.71 -12.83
N VAL A 77 -7.56 -0.37 -12.79
CA VAL A 77 -8.65 0.44 -12.22
C VAL A 77 -9.50 0.95 -13.36
N LYS A 78 -10.82 0.74 -13.28
CA LYS A 78 -11.77 1.21 -14.31
C LYS A 78 -12.11 2.70 -14.12
N GLU A 79 -12.31 3.10 -12.87
CA GLU A 79 -12.56 4.49 -12.50
C GLU A 79 -11.26 5.20 -12.13
N PRO A 80 -11.17 6.53 -12.30
CA PRO A 80 -10.05 7.30 -11.81
C PRO A 80 -9.81 7.03 -10.31
N PRO A 81 -8.56 6.81 -9.89
CA PRO A 81 -8.26 6.62 -8.48
C PRO A 81 -8.61 7.89 -7.68
N TYR A 82 -9.06 7.70 -6.44
CA TYR A 82 -9.37 8.80 -5.53
C TYR A 82 -8.13 9.59 -5.15
N PHE A 83 -7.02 8.88 -4.92
CA PHE A 83 -5.80 9.48 -4.41
C PHE A 83 -4.58 8.63 -4.73
N ARG A 84 -3.43 9.30 -4.86
CA ARG A 84 -2.11 8.69 -4.96
C ARG A 84 -1.23 9.26 -3.86
N GLY A 85 -0.97 8.46 -2.83
CA GLY A 85 -0.21 8.84 -1.64
C GLY A 85 1.17 8.22 -1.62
N ASP A 86 2.10 8.83 -0.88
CA ASP A 86 3.42 8.22 -0.58
C ASP A 86 3.38 7.56 0.80
N MET A 87 3.48 6.24 0.84
CA MET A 87 3.45 5.48 2.09
C MET A 87 4.60 5.84 3.03
N ASN A 88 5.76 6.27 2.51
CA ASN A 88 6.87 6.69 3.37
C ASN A 88 6.49 7.91 4.21
N LYS A 89 5.57 8.77 3.72
CA LYS A 89 5.03 9.87 4.52
C LYS A 89 4.16 9.38 5.66
N LEU A 90 3.39 8.31 5.46
CA LEU A 90 2.58 7.72 6.54
C LEU A 90 3.47 7.18 7.66
N ASP A 91 4.59 6.54 7.31
CA ASP A 91 5.58 6.10 8.31
C ASP A 91 6.15 7.30 9.08
N ASN A 92 6.50 8.39 8.39
CA ASN A 92 6.98 9.61 9.05
C ASN A 92 5.90 10.26 9.96
N ILE A 93 4.65 10.30 9.52
CA ILE A 93 3.53 10.81 10.32
C ILE A 93 3.37 9.94 11.57
N LEU A 94 3.43 8.61 11.43
CA LEU A 94 3.32 7.71 12.56
C LEU A 94 4.43 7.95 13.59
N ASP A 95 5.66 8.23 13.15
CA ASP A 95 6.75 8.60 14.05
C ASP A 95 6.49 9.94 14.76
N ILE A 96 5.89 10.93 14.10
CA ILE A 96 5.46 12.17 14.77
C ILE A 96 4.45 11.86 15.88
N PHE A 97 3.45 11.02 15.61
CA PHE A 97 2.47 10.64 16.64
C PHE A 97 3.09 9.89 17.82
N ARG A 98 4.16 9.11 17.60
CA ARG A 98 4.88 8.39 18.66
C ARG A 98 5.75 9.27 19.54
N PHE A 99 6.29 10.36 18.98
CA PHE A 99 7.34 11.15 19.63
C PHE A 99 6.95 12.59 19.93
N SER A 100 5.75 13.03 19.54
CA SER A 100 5.28 14.39 19.74
C SER A 100 3.77 14.43 20.00
N ASP A 101 3.37 15.20 21.02
CA ASP A 101 1.97 15.52 21.33
C ASP A 101 1.52 16.86 20.73
N ASP A 102 2.34 17.48 19.86
CA ASP A 102 2.01 18.72 19.18
C ASP A 102 0.95 18.46 18.08
N ASN A 103 -0.29 18.88 18.36
CA ASN A 103 -1.41 18.71 17.45
C ASN A 103 -1.26 19.50 16.15
N ASP A 104 -0.61 20.66 16.16
CA ASP A 104 -0.42 21.48 14.97
C ASP A 104 0.61 20.81 14.05
N LEU A 105 1.67 20.25 14.63
CA LEU A 105 2.66 19.46 13.89
C LEU A 105 2.04 18.20 13.27
N ARG A 106 1.26 17.44 14.05
CA ARG A 106 0.54 16.24 13.58
C ARG A 106 -0.40 16.59 12.42
N LEU A 107 -1.20 17.66 12.55
CA LEU A 107 -2.12 18.11 11.52
C LEU A 107 -1.39 18.61 10.26
N ALA A 108 -0.30 19.36 10.42
CA ALA A 108 0.50 19.83 9.29
C ALA A 108 1.07 18.65 8.49
N ALA A 109 1.62 17.64 9.16
CA ALA A 109 2.19 16.46 8.51
C ALA A 109 1.11 15.64 7.75
N VAL A 110 -0.07 15.50 8.34
CA VAL A 110 -1.21 14.83 7.71
C VAL A 110 -1.73 15.60 6.48
N ASN A 111 -1.89 16.93 6.58
CA ASN A 111 -2.29 17.76 5.44
C ASN A 111 -1.27 17.68 4.30
N GLU A 112 0.02 17.61 4.65
CA GLU A 112 1.11 17.46 3.70
C GLU A 112 1.12 16.08 3.04
N TYR A 113 0.53 15.03 3.64
CA TYR A 113 0.28 13.76 2.94
C TYR A 113 -0.81 13.90 1.88
N TRP A 114 -1.93 14.58 2.21
CA TRP A 114 -3.05 14.76 1.27
C TRP A 114 -2.78 15.74 0.13
N LYS A 115 -1.78 16.62 0.28
CA LYS A 115 -1.44 17.63 -0.71
C LYS A 115 -0.84 17.00 -1.98
N ALA A 116 -1.49 17.28 -3.11
CA ALA A 116 -1.05 16.80 -4.42
C ALA A 116 0.39 17.22 -4.75
N GLY A 117 1.13 16.33 -5.42
CA GLY A 117 2.49 16.61 -5.91
C GLY A 117 3.58 16.56 -4.85
N THR A 118 3.25 16.22 -3.61
CA THR A 118 4.22 16.11 -2.52
C THR A 118 4.63 14.65 -2.34
N HIS A 119 5.93 14.39 -2.21
CA HIS A 119 6.46 13.04 -2.08
C HIS A 119 7.86 13.07 -1.45
N THR A 120 8.28 11.94 -0.88
CA THR A 120 9.67 11.74 -0.46
C THR A 120 10.59 11.57 -1.68
N PHE A 121 11.91 11.55 -1.47
CA PHE A 121 12.89 11.43 -2.56
C PHE A 121 12.75 10.11 -3.34
N ASN A 122 12.45 9.01 -2.67
CA ASN A 122 12.21 7.70 -3.28
C ASN A 122 10.84 7.15 -2.84
N PRO A 123 9.75 7.66 -3.42
CA PRO A 123 8.40 7.42 -2.92
C PRO A 123 7.94 5.99 -3.08
N SER A 124 7.19 5.50 -2.09
CA SER A 124 6.48 4.23 -2.18
C SER A 124 4.99 4.52 -2.39
N TYR A 125 4.57 4.61 -3.64
CA TYR A 125 3.21 5.06 -3.94
C TYR A 125 2.14 4.01 -3.65
N GLU A 126 1.16 4.42 -2.84
CA GLU A 126 -0.14 3.78 -2.73
C GLU A 126 -1.19 4.52 -3.57
N ILE A 127 -2.12 3.77 -4.13
CA ILE A 127 -3.25 4.26 -4.90
C ILE A 127 -4.52 3.84 -4.16
N LEU A 128 -5.36 4.82 -3.82
CA LEU A 128 -6.68 4.59 -3.24
C LEU A 128 -7.71 4.58 -4.36
N ALA A 129 -8.43 3.47 -4.52
CA ALA A 129 -9.42 3.29 -5.58
C ALA A 129 -10.73 2.70 -5.07
N SER A 130 -11.78 2.80 -5.88
CA SER A 130 -13.11 2.23 -5.56
C SER A 130 -13.13 0.71 -5.70
N SER A 131 -12.44 0.18 -6.72
CA SER A 131 -12.32 -1.24 -7.04
C SER A 131 -11.21 -1.44 -8.09
N ALA A 132 -10.80 -2.69 -8.31
CA ALA A 132 -9.88 -3.02 -9.39
C ALA A 132 -10.21 -4.37 -10.03
N CYS A 133 -9.96 -4.53 -11.33
CA CYS A 133 -10.12 -5.77 -12.07
C CYS A 133 -8.81 -6.55 -12.08
N VAL A 134 -8.85 -7.85 -11.82
CA VAL A 134 -7.68 -8.72 -11.89
C VAL A 134 -7.31 -9.00 -13.35
N GLU A 135 -6.12 -8.58 -13.75
CA GLU A 135 -5.59 -8.84 -15.08
C GLU A 135 -4.65 -10.05 -15.09
N LYS A 136 -3.88 -10.21 -14.00
CA LYS A 136 -2.88 -11.28 -13.86
C LYS A 136 -2.74 -11.73 -12.41
N ILE A 137 -2.48 -13.02 -12.22
CA ILE A 137 -2.05 -13.61 -10.96
C ILE A 137 -0.54 -13.82 -11.04
N LEU A 138 0.23 -13.14 -10.20
CA LEU A 138 1.69 -13.09 -10.34
C LEU A 138 2.40 -14.11 -9.46
N SER A 139 1.91 -14.33 -8.24
CA SER A 139 2.64 -15.03 -7.18
C SER A 139 2.04 -16.35 -6.70
N GLU A 140 1.24 -17.04 -7.52
CA GLU A 140 0.51 -18.24 -7.10
C GLU A 140 1.44 -19.34 -6.53
N ASP A 141 2.61 -19.53 -7.12
CA ASP A 141 3.60 -20.55 -6.73
C ASP A 141 4.81 -20.00 -5.95
N ILE A 142 4.71 -18.78 -5.43
CA ILE A 142 5.83 -18.12 -4.76
C ILE A 142 5.74 -18.38 -3.26
N SER A 143 6.80 -18.97 -2.70
CA SER A 143 6.94 -19.18 -1.26
C SER A 143 7.32 -17.88 -0.56
N LEU A 144 6.50 -17.46 0.41
CA LEU A 144 6.78 -16.29 1.26
C LEU A 144 8.14 -16.41 1.98
N TYR A 145 8.48 -17.62 2.44
CA TYR A 145 9.76 -17.88 3.10
C TYR A 145 10.94 -17.62 2.15
N LYS A 146 10.84 -18.11 0.90
CA LYS A 146 11.86 -17.91 -0.12
C LYS A 146 12.06 -16.42 -0.42
N VAL A 147 10.97 -15.66 -0.56
CA VAL A 147 11.06 -14.21 -0.81
C VAL A 147 11.74 -13.48 0.35
N ARG A 148 11.37 -13.81 1.59
CA ARG A 148 12.01 -13.23 2.78
C ARG A 148 13.50 -13.52 2.83
N ASP A 149 13.89 -14.76 2.53
CA ASP A 149 15.28 -15.18 2.52
C ASP A 149 16.10 -14.51 1.41
N GLU A 150 15.54 -14.40 0.20
CA GLU A 150 16.17 -13.69 -0.92
C GLU A 150 16.39 -12.21 -0.60
N ILE A 151 15.39 -11.52 -0.04
CA ILE A 151 15.52 -10.10 0.35
C ILE A 151 16.62 -9.96 1.40
N ARG A 152 16.62 -10.81 2.42
CA ARG A 152 17.64 -10.78 3.49
C ARG A 152 19.04 -10.99 2.93
N THR A 153 19.23 -12.00 2.08
CA THR A 153 20.53 -12.36 1.49
C THR A 153 21.05 -11.26 0.55
N ASN A 154 20.16 -10.51 -0.08
CA ASN A 154 20.50 -9.35 -0.92
C ASN A 154 20.56 -8.02 -0.15
N GLY A 155 20.81 -8.06 1.17
CA GLY A 155 20.99 -6.85 1.99
C GLY A 155 19.74 -5.96 2.07
N GLY A 156 18.55 -6.54 1.92
CA GLY A 156 17.28 -5.81 1.93
C GLY A 156 16.82 -5.31 0.57
N SER A 157 17.62 -5.46 -0.50
CA SER A 157 17.20 -5.06 -1.85
C SER A 157 16.22 -6.08 -2.44
N VAL A 158 15.04 -5.59 -2.85
CA VAL A 158 14.03 -6.40 -3.55
C VAL A 158 14.40 -6.56 -5.02
N GLU A 159 14.96 -5.52 -5.61
CA GLU A 159 15.36 -5.41 -7.01
C GLU A 159 16.40 -6.47 -7.40
N HIS A 160 17.24 -6.87 -6.45
CA HIS A 160 18.27 -7.88 -6.66
C HIS A 160 17.76 -9.32 -6.47
N THR A 161 16.55 -9.52 -5.96
CA THR A 161 16.00 -10.88 -5.77
C THR A 161 15.65 -11.54 -7.09
N LEU A 162 15.85 -12.86 -7.17
CA LEU A 162 15.44 -13.65 -8.34
C LEU A 162 13.92 -13.58 -8.50
N THR A 163 13.18 -13.64 -7.38
CA THR A 163 11.73 -13.54 -7.39
C THR A 163 11.24 -12.27 -8.05
N TYR A 164 11.82 -11.11 -7.73
CA TYR A 164 11.43 -9.85 -8.35
C TYR A 164 11.65 -9.87 -9.87
N LYS A 165 12.81 -10.35 -10.33
CA LYS A 165 13.14 -10.44 -11.75
C LYS A 165 12.15 -11.35 -12.50
N LEU A 166 11.84 -12.52 -11.94
CA LEU A 166 10.86 -13.46 -12.52
C LEU A 166 9.45 -12.88 -12.56
N LEU A 167 9.05 -12.12 -11.53
CA LEU A 167 7.75 -11.46 -11.54
C LEU A 167 7.69 -10.31 -12.54
N LEU A 168 8.77 -9.56 -12.69
CA LEU A 168 8.86 -8.45 -13.62
C LEU A 168 8.68 -8.89 -15.08
N GLU A 169 9.19 -10.07 -15.45
CA GLU A 169 8.97 -10.68 -16.77
C GLU A 169 7.50 -11.01 -17.06
N LYS A 170 6.66 -11.13 -16.03
CA LYS A 170 5.22 -11.41 -16.17
C LYS A 170 4.36 -10.14 -16.24
N VAL A 171 4.90 -8.97 -15.90
CA VAL A 171 4.14 -7.71 -15.83
C VAL A 171 3.77 -7.21 -17.22
#